data_AF-I4YVN4-F1
#
_entry.id   AF-I4YVN4-F1
#
_cell.length_a   1.000
_cell.length_b   1.000
_cell.length_c   1.000
_cell.angle_alpha   90.00
_cell.angle_beta   90.00
_cell.angle_gamma   90.00
#
_symmetry.space_group_name_H-M   'P 1'
#
loop_
_entity.id
_entity.type
_entity.pdbx_description
1 polymer ?
#
loop_
_entity_poly.entity_id
_entity_poly.type
_entity_poly.pdbx_seq_one_letter_code
_entity_poly.pdbx_strand_id
1 'polypeptide(L)'
;MERSHSKHADNDESFSGFDQIDAVLRDSADGTDVAVIAEKYNLPVSIIYQWRALFLPGFKHRQQLKALEEENAQLKQFITDAMSDGIAAKAHILNQLNSNLRERIRPRRSPDLGQHPPEKGHCGEESEKPA
;
A
#
# COMPACT_ATOMS: atom_id res chain seq x y z
N MET A 1 55.51 -36.16 -55.85
CA MET A 1 54.65 -34.96 -55.68
C MET A 1 53.65 -35.28 -54.58
N GLU A 2 54.04 -35.04 -53.34
CA GLU A 2 53.15 -35.16 -52.20
C GLU A 2 52.14 -34.01 -52.23
N ARG A 3 50.86 -34.35 -52.22
CA ARG A 3 49.77 -33.38 -52.16
C ARG A 3 49.57 -33.03 -50.69
N SER A 4 50.22 -31.95 -50.27
CA SER A 4 50.14 -31.41 -48.92
C SER A 4 48.70 -31.05 -48.52
N HIS A 5 48.45 -31.28 -47.24
CA HIS A 5 47.25 -31.00 -46.47
C HIS A 5 46.55 -29.67 -46.78
N SER A 6 45.22 -29.71 -46.84
CA SER A 6 44.38 -28.72 -46.16
C SER A 6 43.10 -29.43 -45.73
N LYS A 7 43.11 -29.98 -44.52
CA LYS A 7 41.86 -30.27 -43.81
C LYS A 7 41.28 -28.92 -43.44
N HIS A 8 40.39 -28.40 -44.28
CA HIS A 8 39.46 -27.37 -43.83
C HIS A 8 38.62 -28.05 -42.74
N ALA A 9 38.90 -27.71 -41.49
CA ALA A 9 38.03 -28.07 -40.39
C ALA A 9 36.79 -27.19 -40.52
N ASP A 10 35.83 -27.67 -41.29
CA ASP A 10 34.47 -27.17 -41.27
C ASP A 10 33.95 -27.48 -39.85
N ASN A 11 34.11 -26.50 -38.95
CA ASN A 11 33.40 -26.47 -37.68
C ASN A 11 31.93 -26.18 -38.00
N ASP A 12 31.23 -27.16 -38.55
CA ASP A 12 29.77 -27.21 -38.56
C ASP A 12 29.30 -27.55 -37.15
N GLU A 13 29.47 -26.59 -36.23
CA GLU A 13 28.61 -26.44 -35.06
C GLU A 13 27.21 -26.13 -35.60
N SER A 14 26.54 -27.17 -36.07
CA SER A 14 25.17 -27.12 -36.56
C SER A 14 24.30 -26.77 -35.35
N PHE A 15 24.11 -25.46 -35.15
CA PHE A 15 23.24 -24.93 -34.12
C PHE A 15 21.87 -25.55 -34.33
N SER A 16 21.45 -26.40 -33.38
CA SER A 16 20.15 -27.05 -33.47
C SER A 16 19.07 -25.97 -33.50
N GLY A 17 17.96 -26.22 -34.20
CA GLY A 17 16.83 -25.28 -34.18
C GLY A 17 16.37 -24.94 -32.76
N PHE A 18 16.61 -25.82 -31.80
CA PHE A 18 16.39 -25.57 -30.38
C PHE A 18 17.35 -24.54 -29.78
N ASP A 19 18.65 -24.62 -30.09
CA ASP A 19 19.67 -23.68 -29.61
C ASP A 19 19.42 -22.26 -30.15
N GLN A 20 18.90 -22.16 -31.38
CA GLN A 20 18.48 -20.88 -31.95
C GLN A 20 17.27 -20.30 -31.22
N ILE A 21 16.27 -21.13 -30.89
CA ILE A 21 15.10 -20.71 -30.10
C ILE A 21 15.55 -20.22 -28.71
N ASP A 22 16.44 -20.95 -28.04
CA ASP A 22 16.94 -20.58 -26.71
C ASP A 22 17.71 -19.26 -26.73
N ALA A 23 18.59 -19.06 -27.73
CA ALA A 23 19.32 -17.81 -27.91
C ALA A 23 18.39 -16.60 -28.16
N VAL A 24 17.37 -16.77 -29.01
CA VAL A 24 16.35 -15.72 -29.27
C VAL A 24 15.57 -15.39 -28.00
N LEU A 25 15.16 -16.40 -27.23
CA LEU A 25 14.41 -16.19 -25.99
C LEU A 25 15.25 -15.49 -24.91
N ARG A 26 16.55 -15.82 -24.82
CA ARG A 26 17.49 -15.17 -23.90
C ARG A 26 17.71 -13.69 -24.23
N ASP A 27 18.07 -13.38 -25.48
CA ASP A 27 18.25 -11.99 -25.92
C ASP A 27 16.97 -11.15 -25.71
N SER A 28 15.81 -11.79 -25.83
CA SER A 28 14.52 -11.17 -25.60
C SER A 28 14.13 -10.99 -24.12
N ALA A 29 14.67 -11.83 -23.23
CA ALA A 29 14.55 -11.70 -21.78
C ALA A 29 15.48 -10.59 -21.23
N ASP A 30 16.63 -10.39 -21.87
CA ASP A 30 17.59 -9.31 -21.57
C ASP A 30 17.09 -7.91 -22.00
N GLY A 31 15.93 -7.85 -22.67
CA GLY A 31 15.27 -6.60 -23.04
C GLY A 31 15.74 -6.01 -24.38
N THR A 32 16.45 -6.79 -25.21
CA THR A 32 16.85 -6.38 -26.56
C THR A 32 15.62 -6.09 -27.43
N ASP A 33 15.69 -5.04 -28.24
CA ASP A 33 14.58 -4.67 -29.13
C ASP A 33 14.31 -5.76 -30.18
N VAL A 34 13.04 -5.99 -30.47
CA VAL A 34 12.58 -7.08 -31.34
C VAL A 34 13.08 -6.89 -32.77
N ALA A 35 13.24 -5.64 -33.22
CA ALA A 35 13.82 -5.34 -34.53
C ALA A 35 15.27 -5.82 -34.65
N VAL A 36 16.07 -5.64 -33.59
CA VAL A 36 17.47 -6.07 -33.54
C VAL A 36 17.59 -7.60 -33.51
N ILE A 37 16.71 -8.27 -32.76
CA ILE A 37 16.66 -9.74 -32.71
C ILE A 37 16.24 -10.32 -34.08
N ALA A 38 15.25 -9.71 -34.75
CA ALA A 38 14.79 -10.13 -36.08
C ALA A 38 15.91 -10.05 -37.12
N GLU A 39 16.69 -8.97 -37.10
CA GLU A 39 17.86 -8.81 -37.98
C GLU A 39 18.97 -9.80 -37.66
N LYS A 40 19.31 -9.98 -36.37
CA LYS A 40 20.39 -10.86 -35.91
C LYS A 40 20.15 -12.34 -36.24
N TYR A 41 18.92 -12.82 -36.08
CA TYR A 41 18.58 -14.23 -36.28
C TYR A 41 17.89 -14.51 -37.62
N ASN A 42 17.71 -13.49 -38.47
CA ASN A 42 17.00 -13.59 -39.76
C ASN A 42 15.59 -14.19 -39.62
N LEU A 43 14.88 -13.79 -38.55
CA LEU A 43 13.55 -14.30 -38.23
C LEU A 43 12.50 -13.22 -38.43
N PRO A 44 11.31 -13.56 -38.95
CA PRO A 44 10.19 -12.63 -38.98
C PRO A 44 9.76 -12.29 -37.56
N VAL A 45 9.48 -11.01 -37.33
CA VAL A 45 9.06 -10.45 -36.03
C VAL A 45 7.86 -11.20 -35.43
N SER A 46 6.95 -11.71 -36.26
CA SER A 46 5.79 -12.50 -35.84
C SER A 46 6.16 -13.78 -35.09
N ILE A 47 7.20 -14.49 -35.55
CA ILE A 47 7.67 -15.73 -34.93
C ILE A 47 8.31 -15.46 -33.58
N ILE A 48 9.07 -14.37 -33.44
CA ILE A 48 9.66 -13.96 -32.17
C ILE A 48 8.56 -13.70 -31.13
N TYR A 49 7.49 -12.98 -31.50
CA TYR A 49 6.35 -12.77 -30.59
C TYR A 49 5.64 -14.07 -30.24
N GLN A 50 5.47 -14.99 -31.20
CA GLN A 50 4.87 -16.30 -30.96
C GLN A 50 5.70 -17.11 -29.96
N TRP A 51 7.02 -17.17 -30.12
CA TRP A 51 7.90 -17.87 -29.19
C TRP A 51 7.94 -17.21 -27.82
N ARG A 52 7.94 -15.87 -27.74
CA ARG A 52 7.81 -15.17 -26.45
C ARG A 52 6.51 -15.50 -25.73
N ALA A 53 5.41 -15.66 -26.46
CA ALA A 53 4.12 -16.03 -25.86
C ALA A 53 4.07 -17.49 -25.39
N LEU A 54 4.74 -18.40 -26.12
CA LEU A 54 4.75 -19.83 -25.82
C LEU A 54 5.76 -20.20 -24.72
N PHE A 55 6.96 -19.61 -24.75
CA PHE A 55 8.10 -20.06 -23.94
C PHE A 55 8.53 -19.07 -22.86
N LEU A 56 8.28 -17.76 -23.03
CA LEU A 56 8.64 -16.79 -21.99
C LEU A 56 7.52 -16.73 -20.93
N PRO A 57 7.79 -17.08 -19.65
CA PRO A 57 6.81 -16.98 -18.58
C PRO A 57 6.41 -15.53 -18.22
N GLY A 58 7.02 -14.52 -18.85
CA GLY A 58 6.84 -13.09 -18.52
C GLY A 58 5.41 -12.55 -18.60
N PHE A 59 4.52 -13.11 -19.43
CA PHE A 59 3.11 -12.70 -19.42
C PHE A 59 2.34 -13.23 -18.21
N LYS A 60 2.68 -14.45 -17.75
CA LYS A 60 2.08 -15.08 -16.55
C LYS A 60 2.70 -14.53 -15.27
N HIS A 61 4.02 -14.30 -15.27
CA HIS A 61 4.73 -13.72 -14.13
C HIS A 61 4.28 -12.28 -13.85
N ARG A 62 4.05 -11.46 -14.89
CA ARG A 62 3.49 -10.11 -14.71
C ARG A 62 2.06 -10.12 -14.16
N GLN A 63 1.22 -11.07 -14.59
CA GLN A 63 -0.13 -11.21 -14.03
C GLN A 63 -0.08 -11.68 -12.56
N GLN A 64 0.77 -12.66 -12.25
CA GLN A 64 0.96 -13.14 -10.88
C GLN A 64 1.55 -12.05 -9.97
N LEU A 65 2.51 -11.27 -10.47
CA LEU A 65 3.09 -10.14 -9.75
C LEU A 65 2.03 -9.08 -9.44
N LYS A 66 1.20 -8.72 -10.43
CA LYS A 66 0.10 -7.78 -10.24
C LYS A 66 -0.91 -8.26 -9.18
N ALA A 67 -1.25 -9.55 -9.19
CA ALA A 67 -2.13 -10.13 -8.17
C ALA A 67 -1.50 -10.09 -6.77
N LEU A 68 -0.21 -10.42 -6.65
CA LEU A 68 0.52 -10.33 -5.38
C LEU A 68 0.71 -8.90 -4.89
N GLU A 69 0.84 -7.92 -5.80
CA GLU A 69 0.87 -6.49 -5.47
C GLU A 69 -0.48 -5.99 -4.95
N GLU A 70 -1.58 -6.45 -5.56
CA GLU A 70 -2.95 -6.15 -5.12
C GLU A 70 -3.23 -6.73 -3.73
N GLU A 71 -2.87 -7.98 -3.48
CA GLU A 71 -2.97 -8.60 -2.15
C GLU A 71 -2.11 -7.85 -1.12
N ASN A 72 -0.90 -7.44 -1.48
CA ASN A 72 -0.06 -6.63 -0.58
C ASN A 72 -0.68 -5.27 -0.24
N ALA A 73 -1.33 -4.62 -1.20
CA ALA A 73 -2.03 -3.37 -0.95
C ALA A 73 -3.21 -3.59 0.02
N GLN A 74 -4.00 -4.63 -0.20
CA GLN A 74 -5.11 -5.00 0.69
C GLN A 74 -4.63 -5.35 2.10
N LEU A 75 -3.56 -6.13 2.23
CA LEU A 75 -2.98 -6.49 3.53
C LEU A 75 -2.46 -5.26 4.29
N LYS A 76 -1.79 -4.34 3.60
CA LYS A 76 -1.33 -3.07 4.21
C LYS A 76 -2.50 -2.23 4.70
N GLN A 77 -3.58 -2.17 3.93
CA GLN A 77 -4.78 -1.45 4.32
C GLN A 77 -5.44 -2.10 5.53
N PHE A 78 -5.62 -3.42 5.52
CA PHE A 78 -6.18 -4.17 6.65
C PHE A 78 -5.37 -3.99 7.94
N ILE A 79 -4.03 -4.01 7.85
CA ILE A 79 -3.17 -3.74 9.01
C ILE A 79 -3.37 -2.32 9.52
N THR A 80 -3.46 -1.33 8.63
CA THR A 80 -3.67 0.06 8.99
C THR A 80 -5.01 0.24 9.71
N ASP A 81 -6.07 -0.38 9.18
CA ASP A 81 -7.40 -0.36 9.77
C ASP A 81 -7.41 -1.04 11.15
N ALA A 82 -6.82 -2.24 11.26
CA ALA A 82 -6.72 -2.96 12.52
C ALA A 82 -5.91 -2.20 13.59
N MET A 83 -4.83 -1.53 13.20
CA MET A 83 -4.06 -0.67 14.09
C MET A 83 -4.86 0.56 14.52
N SER A 84 -5.63 1.17 13.60
CA SER A 84 -6.50 2.31 13.88
C SER A 84 -7.60 1.96 14.88
N ASP A 85 -8.27 0.81 14.70
CA ASP A 85 -9.31 0.32 15.60
C ASP A 85 -8.77 0.05 17.01
N GLY A 86 -7.57 -0.52 17.12
CA GLY A 86 -6.90 -0.72 18.41
C GLY A 86 -6.62 0.60 19.14
N ILE A 87 -6.18 1.64 18.41
CA ILE A 87 -5.95 2.97 18.96
C ILE A 87 -7.28 3.61 19.40
N ALA A 88 -8.31 3.52 18.56
CA ALA A 88 -9.64 4.06 18.85
C ALA A 88 -10.27 3.42 20.09
N ALA A 89 -10.18 2.08 20.20
CA ALA A 89 -10.66 1.34 21.37
C ALA A 89 -9.94 1.76 22.65
N LYS A 90 -8.60 1.88 22.61
CA LYS A 90 -7.81 2.35 23.76
C LYS A 90 -8.18 3.78 24.15
N ALA A 91 -8.32 4.69 23.18
CA ALA A 91 -8.74 6.06 23.43
C ALA A 91 -10.14 6.11 24.07
N HIS A 92 -11.07 5.30 23.59
CA HIS A 92 -12.41 5.19 24.15
C HIS A 92 -12.40 4.72 25.61
N ILE A 93 -11.66 3.64 25.92
CA ILE A 93 -11.51 3.12 27.28
C ILE A 93 -10.89 4.18 28.20
N LEU A 94 -9.84 4.86 27.75
CA LEU A 94 -9.20 5.93 28.53
C LEU A 94 -10.19 7.09 28.80
N ASN A 95 -10.98 7.48 27.81
CA ASN A 95 -12.01 8.50 27.99
C ASN A 95 -13.08 8.09 29.00
N GLN A 96 -13.55 6.84 28.94
CA GLN A 96 -14.49 6.30 29.92
C GLN A 96 -13.89 6.26 31.34
N LEU A 97 -12.64 5.82 31.49
CA LEU A 97 -11.98 5.80 32.80
C LEU A 97 -11.84 7.22 33.36
N ASN A 98 -11.42 8.18 32.54
CA ASN A 98 -11.29 9.57 32.93
C ASN A 98 -12.63 10.20 33.32
N SER A 99 -13.73 9.91 32.62
CA SER A 99 -15.06 10.41 33.00
C SER A 99 -15.51 9.82 34.34
N ASN A 100 -15.33 8.52 34.56
CA ASN A 100 -15.65 7.87 35.83
C ASN A 100 -14.84 8.45 37.00
N LEU A 101 -13.54 8.71 36.80
CA LEU A 101 -12.70 9.36 37.81
C LEU A 101 -13.20 10.78 38.11
N ARG A 102 -13.57 11.54 37.08
CA ARG A 102 -14.16 12.89 37.26
C ARG A 102 -15.47 12.86 38.04
N GLU A 103 -16.34 11.89 37.80
CA GLU A 103 -17.59 11.74 38.56
C GLU A 103 -17.34 11.35 40.02
N ARG A 104 -16.32 10.53 40.30
CA ARG A 104 -15.96 10.14 41.68
C ARG A 104 -15.33 11.28 42.48
N ILE A 105 -14.58 12.16 41.82
CA ILE A 105 -13.92 13.32 42.45
C ILE A 105 -14.87 14.53 42.49
N ARG A 106 -15.97 14.51 41.73
CA ARG A 106 -16.95 15.60 41.70
C ARG A 106 -17.42 15.88 43.14
N PRO A 107 -17.18 17.09 43.68
CA PRO A 107 -17.62 17.41 45.03
C PRO A 107 -19.15 17.28 45.08
N ARG A 108 -19.66 16.56 46.08
CA ARG A 108 -21.11 16.53 46.34
C ARG A 108 -21.53 17.97 46.59
N ARG A 109 -22.38 18.51 45.71
CA ARG A 109 -23.05 19.81 45.94
C ARG A 109 -23.81 19.67 47.25
N SER A 110 -23.34 20.37 48.29
CA SER A 110 -24.12 20.55 49.51
C SER A 110 -25.46 21.19 49.12
N PRO A 111 -26.61 20.69 49.59
CA PRO A 111 -27.86 21.38 49.37
C PRO A 111 -27.75 22.77 50.00
N ASP A 112 -27.97 23.78 49.17
CA ASP A 112 -27.90 25.20 49.48
C ASP A 112 -28.89 25.51 50.61
N LEU A 113 -28.40 25.54 51.85
CA LEU A 113 -29.15 26.05 52.99
C LEU A 113 -29.14 27.57 52.88
N GLY A 114 -30.15 28.10 52.19
CA GLY A 114 -30.75 29.40 52.43
C GLY A 114 -29.79 30.57 52.51
N GLN A 115 -29.50 31.18 51.37
CA GLN A 115 -29.06 32.58 51.33
C GLN A 115 -30.10 33.45 52.06
N HIS A 116 -29.72 33.96 53.23
CA HIS A 116 -30.46 35.02 53.91
C HIS A 116 -30.34 36.30 53.05
N PRO A 117 -31.45 36.97 52.68
CA PRO A 117 -31.38 38.15 51.83
C PRO A 117 -30.74 39.33 52.60
N PRO A 118 -29.98 40.20 51.91
CA PRO A 118 -29.38 41.38 52.54
C PRO A 118 -30.46 42.41 52.86
N GLU A 119 -30.41 42.94 54.09
CA GLU A 119 -31.23 44.06 54.55
C GLU A 119 -31.08 45.24 53.58
N LYS A 120 -32.18 45.59 52.90
CA LYS A 120 -32.26 46.83 52.13
C LYS A 120 -32.68 47.94 53.07
N GLY A 121 -31.73 48.78 53.46
CA GLY A 121 -32.02 50.13 53.91
C GLY A 121 -32.65 50.92 52.76
N HIS A 122 -33.86 51.44 52.99
CA HIS A 122 -34.45 52.49 52.17
C HIS A 122 -34.88 53.62 53.12
N CYS A 123 -34.20 54.75 53.01
CA CYS A 123 -34.55 55.99 53.70
C CYS A 123 -35.72 56.67 53.00
N GLY A 124 -36.68 57.16 53.80
CA GLY A 124 -37.48 58.35 53.54
C GLY A 124 -38.89 58.10 53.01
N GLU A 125 -39.91 58.47 53.78
CA GLU A 125 -40.77 59.59 53.41
C GLU A 125 -41.68 60.03 54.58
N GLU A 126 -41.92 61.33 54.59
CA GLU A 126 -42.61 62.15 55.56
C GLU A 126 -44.14 61.89 55.56
N SER A 127 -44.79 62.12 56.69
CA SER A 127 -45.96 63.02 56.83
C SER A 127 -46.93 62.50 57.89
N GLU A 128 -46.89 63.09 59.08
CA GLU A 128 -47.95 62.99 60.08
C GLU A 128 -48.56 64.39 60.30
N LYS A 129 -49.82 64.52 59.89
CA LYS A 129 -50.82 65.52 60.30
C LYS A 129 -52.06 64.69 60.69
N PRO A 130 -53.07 65.17 61.45
CA PRO A 130 -53.26 66.51 62.03
C PRO A 130 -53.84 66.51 63.48
N ALA A 131 -53.85 67.68 64.15
CA ALA A 131 -55.01 68.29 64.84
C ALA A 131 -54.59 69.65 65.42
#